data_AF-A0A2D7I1Z1-F1
#
_entry.id   AF-A0A2D7I1Z1-F1
#
_cell.length_a   1.000
_cell.length_b   1.000
_cell.length_c   1.000
_cell.angle_alpha   90.00
_cell.angle_beta   90.00
_cell.angle_gamma   90.00
#
_symmetry.space_group_name_H-M   'P 1'
#
loop_
_entity.id
_entity.type
_entity.pdbx_description
1 polymer ?
#
loop_
_entity_poly.entity_id
_entity_poly.type
_entity_poly.pdbx_seq_one_letter_code
_entity_poly.pdbx_strand_id
1 'polypeptide(L)'
;MYLLIFCLLTSALADHGLADSRPSVETLPSGTWNQPSQREDHLILDELRQLEKKITEAQTERVSSRTKLRKARQRRYPRGQALDDLRKNAQEDEIRMEKLENLFLHLVEGARRQGVSLAALSPFLDRAEALEDDRTLRTN
;
A
#
# COMPACT_ATOMS: atom_id res chain seq x y z
N MET A 1 -52.40 -27.46 -67.88
CA MET A 1 -52.42 -26.33 -68.82
C MET A 1 -52.26 -25.05 -68.01
N TYR A 2 -51.18 -24.30 -68.28
CA TYR A 2 -50.98 -22.87 -68.05
C TYR A 2 -51.06 -22.37 -66.57
N LEU A 3 -50.26 -21.43 -66.06
CA LEU A 3 -49.24 -20.53 -66.60
C LEU A 3 -48.61 -19.77 -65.40
N LEU A 4 -47.31 -19.42 -65.50
CA LEU A 4 -46.64 -18.20 -64.97
C LEU A 4 -46.31 -18.17 -63.46
N ILE A 5 -45.05 -18.14 -63.00
CA ILE A 5 -43.93 -17.18 -63.22
C ILE A 5 -44.31 -15.75 -62.84
N PHE A 6 -43.66 -15.19 -61.81
CA PHE A 6 -43.04 -13.84 -61.71
C PHE A 6 -42.66 -13.61 -60.22
N CYS A 7 -41.40 -13.77 -59.81
CA CYS A 7 -40.31 -12.79 -59.83
C CYS A 7 -40.62 -11.38 -59.25
N LEU A 8 -39.98 -11.14 -58.09
CA LEU A 8 -39.18 -9.96 -57.72
C LEU A 8 -39.76 -8.83 -56.84
N LEU A 9 -38.86 -8.44 -55.92
CA LEU A 9 -38.51 -7.10 -55.43
C LEU A 9 -39.10 -6.57 -54.09
N THR A 10 -38.25 -6.69 -53.06
CA THR A 10 -37.68 -5.63 -52.16
C THR A 10 -38.54 -4.73 -51.27
N SER A 11 -37.98 -4.57 -50.05
CA SER A 11 -38.12 -3.46 -49.07
C SER A 11 -39.44 -3.47 -48.28
N ALA A 12 -39.52 -3.17 -46.99
CA ALA A 12 -38.65 -2.54 -46.01
C ALA A 12 -39.08 -3.10 -44.63
N LEU A 13 -38.17 -3.43 -43.71
CA LEU A 13 -37.64 -2.55 -42.67
C LEU A 13 -38.73 -1.82 -41.85
N ALA A 14 -38.62 -1.98 -40.53
CA ALA A 14 -39.35 -1.30 -39.46
C ALA A 14 -40.78 -1.84 -39.19
N ASP A 15 -41.25 -1.97 -37.97
CA ASP A 15 -40.66 -2.06 -36.63
C ASP A 15 -41.85 -2.48 -35.76
N HIS A 16 -41.53 -2.98 -34.57
CA HIS A 16 -42.42 -3.07 -33.42
C HIS A 16 -43.48 -4.18 -33.35
N GLY A 17 -43.26 -5.02 -32.32
CA GLY A 17 -44.35 -5.48 -31.48
C GLY A 17 -44.60 -6.98 -31.60
N LEU A 18 -44.01 -7.74 -30.68
CA LEU A 18 -44.78 -8.40 -29.63
C LEU A 18 -43.77 -9.01 -28.64
N ALA A 19 -43.59 -8.35 -27.50
CA ALA A 19 -42.82 -8.86 -26.38
C ALA A 19 -43.60 -10.02 -25.76
N ASP A 20 -43.10 -11.23 -25.99
CA ASP A 20 -43.55 -12.45 -25.34
C ASP A 20 -43.22 -12.36 -23.84
N SER A 21 -44.26 -12.39 -23.01
CA SER A 21 -44.15 -12.34 -21.55
C SER A 21 -43.64 -13.69 -21.03
N ARG A 22 -42.31 -13.85 -20.96
CA ARG A 22 -41.68 -14.88 -20.12
C ARG A 22 -41.50 -14.33 -18.71
N PRO A 23 -41.87 -15.06 -17.65
CA PRO A 23 -41.47 -14.67 -16.30
C PRO A 23 -39.95 -14.79 -16.22
N SER A 24 -39.28 -13.64 -16.15
CA SER A 24 -37.88 -13.55 -15.76
C SER A 24 -37.75 -14.20 -14.39
N VAL A 25 -37.07 -15.34 -14.35
CA VAL A 25 -36.45 -15.83 -13.12
C VAL A 25 -35.55 -14.70 -12.65
N GLU A 26 -35.94 -14.06 -11.55
CA GLU A 26 -35.06 -13.17 -10.79
C GLU A 26 -33.78 -13.94 -10.47
N THR A 27 -32.75 -13.73 -11.27
CA THR A 27 -31.38 -13.94 -10.87
C THR A 27 -31.14 -12.93 -9.75
N LEU A 28 -31.39 -13.38 -8.51
CA LEU A 28 -30.98 -12.69 -7.30
C LEU A 28 -29.54 -12.17 -7.51
N PRO A 29 -29.27 -10.88 -7.27
CA PRO A 29 -27.91 -10.38 -7.34
C PRO A 29 -27.10 -11.20 -6.36
N SER A 30 -26.05 -11.87 -6.85
CA SER A 30 -25.12 -12.60 -6.00
C SER A 30 -24.58 -11.62 -4.97
N GLY A 31 -25.15 -11.66 -3.77
CA GLY A 31 -24.63 -10.97 -2.60
C GLY A 31 -23.25 -11.57 -2.37
N THR A 32 -22.23 -10.88 -2.86
CA THR A 32 -20.86 -11.12 -2.50
C THR A 32 -20.77 -10.85 -1.00
N TRP A 33 -20.92 -11.91 -0.22
CA TRP A 33 -20.54 -11.95 1.18
C TRP A 33 -19.08 -11.48 1.22
N ASN A 34 -18.89 -10.21 1.57
CA ASN A 34 -17.58 -9.62 1.78
C ASN A 34 -16.89 -10.47 2.84
N GLN A 35 -15.89 -11.25 2.42
CA GLN A 35 -15.06 -12.06 3.30
C GLN A 35 -14.39 -11.10 4.31
N PRO A 36 -14.66 -11.22 5.61
CA PRO A 36 -14.10 -10.33 6.63
C PRO A 36 -12.56 -10.28 6.59
N SER A 37 -11.95 -11.43 6.31
CA SER A 37 -10.49 -11.59 6.22
C SER A 37 -9.85 -10.73 5.13
N GLN A 38 -10.49 -10.56 3.97
CA GLN A 38 -9.91 -9.74 2.91
C GLN A 38 -9.85 -8.26 3.30
N ARG A 39 -10.83 -7.76 4.05
CA ARG A 39 -10.82 -6.37 4.52
C ARG A 39 -9.73 -6.14 5.57
N GLU A 40 -9.55 -7.08 6.48
CA GLU A 40 -8.51 -7.02 7.51
C GLU A 40 -7.11 -7.08 6.89
N ASP A 41 -6.89 -7.95 5.91
CA ASP A 41 -5.63 -8.05 5.17
C ASP A 41 -5.28 -6.71 4.48
N HIS A 42 -6.26 -6.08 3.83
CA HIS A 42 -6.04 -4.79 3.16
C HIS A 42 -5.66 -3.67 4.14
N LEU A 43 -6.27 -3.63 5.32
CA LEU A 43 -5.95 -2.63 6.35
C LEU A 43 -4.49 -2.77 6.84
N ILE A 44 -4.05 -4.01 7.10
CA ILE A 44 -2.68 -4.29 7.53
C ILE A 44 -1.67 -3.86 6.45
N LEU A 45 -1.95 -4.18 5.18
CA LEU A 45 -1.08 -3.80 4.07
C LEU A 45 -0.99 -2.28 3.90
N ASP A 46 -2.08 -1.55 4.11
CA ASP A 46 -2.07 -0.09 4.06
C ASP A 46 -1.31 0.52 5.25
N GLU A 47 -1.43 -0.05 6.45
CA GLU A 47 -0.64 0.35 7.61
C GLU A 47 0.86 0.12 7.38
N LEU A 48 1.25 -1.02 6.78
CA LEU A 48 2.63 -1.31 6.40
C LEU A 48 3.17 -0.26 5.41
N ARG A 49 2.41 0.09 4.37
CA ARG A 49 2.80 1.15 3.41
C ARG A 49 2.96 2.51 4.07
N GLN A 50 2.07 2.85 5.00
CA GLN A 50 2.18 4.10 5.76
C GLN A 50 3.43 4.11 6.64
N LEU A 51 3.76 2.98 7.27
CA LEU A 51 4.97 2.85 8.06
C LEU A 51 6.23 2.95 7.20
N GLU A 52 6.28 2.36 6.01
CA GLU A 52 7.41 2.51 5.07
C GLU A 52 7.66 3.97 4.69
N LYS A 53 6.58 4.71 4.40
CA LYS A 53 6.65 6.14 4.11
C LYS A 53 7.23 6.91 5.30
N LYS A 54 6.71 6.67 6.51
CA LYS A 54 7.20 7.30 7.75
C LYS A 54 8.66 6.95 8.04
N ILE A 55 9.08 5.71 7.78
CA ILE A 55 10.47 5.27 7.90
C ILE A 55 11.37 6.05 6.95
N THR A 56 10.94 6.22 5.70
CA THR A 56 11.70 6.97 4.69
C THR A 56 11.84 8.46 5.07
N GLU A 57 10.75 9.05 5.57
CA GLU A 57 10.75 10.42 6.10
C GLU A 57 11.68 10.55 7.30
N ALA A 58 11.56 9.68 8.31
CA ALA A 58 12.39 9.67 9.51
C ALA A 58 13.88 9.46 9.19
N GLN A 59 14.21 8.60 8.22
CA GLN A 59 15.58 8.42 7.75
C GLN A 59 16.15 9.71 7.14
N THR A 60 15.34 10.43 6.37
CA THR A 60 15.73 11.73 5.79
C THR A 60 15.95 12.78 6.88
N GLU A 61 15.06 12.84 7.87
CA GLU A 61 15.18 13.71 9.04
C GLU A 61 16.46 13.43 9.83
N ARG A 62 16.71 12.15 10.18
CA ARG A 62 17.90 11.69 10.87
C ARG A 62 19.19 12.06 10.14
N VAL A 63 19.26 11.86 8.82
CA VAL A 63 20.42 12.25 8.02
C VAL A 63 20.63 13.77 8.05
N SER A 64 19.53 14.53 7.95
CA SER A 64 19.55 15.99 8.00
C SER A 64 20.05 16.52 9.35
N SER A 65 19.52 16.03 10.47
CA SER A 65 19.94 16.45 11.82
C SER A 65 21.38 16.06 12.14
N ARG A 66 21.81 14.84 11.78
CA ARG A 66 23.23 14.43 11.88
C ARG A 66 24.15 15.33 11.05
N THR A 67 23.74 15.70 9.84
CA THR A 67 24.51 16.60 8.98
C THR A 67 24.61 18.00 9.58
N LYS A 68 23.52 18.55 10.14
CA LYS A 68 23.52 19.83 10.84
C LYS A 68 24.46 19.81 12.05
N LEU A 69 24.39 18.76 12.87
CA LEU A 69 25.26 18.57 14.02
C LEU A 69 26.73 18.46 13.61
N ARG A 70 27.04 17.70 12.55
CA ARG A 70 28.41 17.60 11.99
C ARG A 70 28.94 18.96 11.54
N LYS A 71 28.15 19.73 10.78
CA LYS A 71 28.51 21.07 10.32
C LYS A 71 28.73 22.04 11.50
N ALA A 72 27.88 21.98 12.52
CA ALA A 72 28.05 22.79 13.73
C ALA A 72 29.36 22.48 14.45
N ARG A 73 29.69 21.19 14.64
CA ARG A 73 30.97 20.76 15.23
C ARG A 73 32.18 21.26 14.42
N GLN A 74 32.14 21.15 13.10
CA GLN A 74 33.22 21.62 12.21
C GLN A 74 33.45 23.13 12.28
N ARG A 75 32.37 23.92 12.37
CA ARG A 75 32.42 25.38 12.43
C ARG A 75 32.87 25.94 13.78
N ARG A 76 33.29 25.09 14.72
CA ARG A 76 33.60 25.47 16.11
C ARG A 76 32.48 26.33 16.71
N TYR A 77 31.21 25.95 16.44
CA TYR A 77 30.06 26.65 17.00
C TYR A 77 30.27 26.79 18.52
N PRO A 78 29.99 27.97 19.10
CA PRO A 78 30.18 28.18 20.53
C PRO A 78 29.41 27.09 21.28
N ARG A 79 30.11 26.40 22.20
CA ARG A 79 29.49 25.39 23.06
C ARG A 79 28.43 26.09 23.90
N GLY A 80 27.20 25.64 23.81
CA GLY A 80 26.04 26.27 24.44
C GLY A 80 24.74 25.65 23.96
N GLN A 81 23.62 26.24 24.39
CA GLN A 81 22.26 25.70 24.23
C GLN A 81 21.95 25.24 22.79
N ALA A 82 22.34 26.02 21.77
CA ALA A 82 22.08 25.67 20.37
C ALA A 82 22.79 24.37 19.90
N LEU A 83 23.99 24.08 20.40
CA LEU A 83 24.68 22.83 20.04
C LEU A 83 24.03 21.64 20.75
N ASP A 84 23.56 21.84 21.98
CA ASP A 84 22.87 20.82 22.75
C ASP A 84 21.48 20.53 22.18
N ASP A 85 20.77 21.55 21.68
CA ASP A 85 19.52 21.38 20.94
C ASP A 85 19.73 20.57 19.65
N LEU A 86 20.80 20.84 18.90
CA LEU A 86 21.14 20.04 17.71
C LEU A 86 21.48 18.58 18.05
N ARG A 87 22.12 18.34 19.20
CA ARG A 87 22.39 16.98 19.69
C ARG A 87 21.09 16.27 20.06
N LYS A 88 20.23 16.95 20.82
CA LYS A 88 18.93 16.45 21.26
C LYS A 88 18.06 16.10 20.06
N ASN A 89 17.95 17.00 19.07
CA ASN A 89 17.18 16.73 17.86
C ASN A 89 17.72 15.52 17.08
N ALA A 90 19.04 15.42 16.93
CA ALA A 90 19.65 14.26 16.26
C ALA A 90 19.38 12.94 17.00
N GLN A 91 19.37 12.98 18.34
CA GLN A 91 19.03 11.82 19.17
C GLN A 91 17.54 11.47 19.08
N GLU A 92 16.64 12.46 19.11
CA GLU A 92 15.20 12.27 18.97
C GLU A 92 14.83 11.67 17.60
N ASP A 93 15.48 12.12 16.52
CA ASP A 93 15.29 11.56 15.19
C ASP A 93 15.78 10.11 15.10
N GLU A 94 16.89 9.78 15.78
CA GLU A 94 17.42 8.42 15.85
C GLU A 94 16.47 7.48 16.61
N ILE A 95 15.97 7.91 17.77
CA ILE A 95 14.95 7.17 18.55
C ILE A 95 13.66 7.01 17.76
N ARG A 96 13.19 8.07 17.07
CA ARG A 96 12.00 8.02 16.22
C ARG A 96 12.15 6.97 15.13
N MET A 97 13.30 6.96 14.46
CA MET A 97 13.59 5.99 13.41
C MET A 97 13.56 4.56 13.95
N GLU A 98 14.29 4.29 15.05
CA GLU A 98 14.31 2.97 15.69
C GLU A 98 12.92 2.49 16.10
N LYS A 99 12.09 3.40 16.62
CA LYS A 99 10.70 3.09 16.98
C LYS A 99 9.87 2.70 15.77
N LEU A 100 9.99 3.42 14.66
CA LEU A 100 9.26 3.12 13.43
C LEU A 100 9.70 1.80 12.80
N GLU A 101 11.01 1.52 12.79
CA GLU A 101 11.56 0.22 12.36
C GLU A 101 10.97 -0.92 13.20
N ASN A 102 10.99 -0.79 14.53
CA ASN A 102 10.44 -1.81 15.43
C ASN A 102 8.96 -2.06 15.17
N LEU A 103 8.17 -0.99 14.98
CA LEU A 103 6.74 -1.10 14.68
C LEU A 103 6.50 -1.80 13.35
N PHE A 104 7.30 -1.48 12.33
CA PHE A 104 7.20 -2.12 11.02
C PHE A 104 7.52 -3.61 11.09
N LEU A 105 8.66 -3.98 11.69
CA LEU A 105 9.07 -5.39 11.85
C LEU A 105 8.01 -6.18 12.63
N HIS A 106 7.50 -5.60 13.73
CA HIS A 106 6.44 -6.23 14.51
C HIS A 106 5.14 -6.40 13.72
N LEU A 107 4.75 -5.42 12.90
CA LEU A 107 3.54 -5.51 12.08
C LEU A 107 3.70 -6.56 10.96
N VAL A 108 4.87 -6.64 10.33
CA VAL A 108 5.19 -7.68 9.32
C VAL A 108 5.10 -9.07 9.94
N GLU A 109 5.68 -9.26 11.13
CA GLU A 109 5.61 -10.54 11.82
C GLU A 109 4.18 -10.88 12.26
N GLY A 110 3.43 -9.88 12.74
CA GLY A 110 2.01 -10.00 13.07
C GLY A 110 1.16 -10.44 11.86
N ALA A 111 1.35 -9.77 10.71
CA ALA A 111 0.68 -10.07 9.45
C ALA A 111 0.96 -11.51 8.99
N ARG A 112 2.23 -11.95 9.10
CA ARG A 112 2.63 -13.32 8.78
C ARG A 112 1.92 -14.35 9.67
N ARG A 113 1.80 -14.09 10.98
CA ARG A 113 1.12 -14.98 11.93
C ARG A 113 -0.40 -15.03 11.72
N GLN A 114 -0.99 -13.94 11.24
CA GLN A 114 -2.42 -13.85 10.92
C GLN A 114 -2.79 -14.54 9.60
N GLY A 115 -1.79 -14.97 8.81
CA GLY A 115 -2.02 -15.70 7.56
C GLY A 115 -2.25 -14.80 6.34
N VAL A 116 -1.84 -13.53 6.40
CA VAL A 116 -1.84 -12.64 5.23
C VAL A 116 -1.03 -13.30 4.11
N SER A 117 -1.55 -13.22 2.88
CA SER A 117 -0.94 -13.85 1.71
C SER A 117 0.54 -13.49 1.57
N LEU A 118 1.41 -14.51 1.49
CA LEU A 118 2.86 -14.32 1.30
C LEU A 118 3.18 -13.51 0.03
N ALA A 119 2.41 -13.69 -1.04
CA ALA A 119 2.61 -12.93 -2.28
C ALA A 119 2.35 -11.43 -2.07
N ALA A 120 1.39 -11.07 -1.23
CA ALA A 120 1.10 -9.68 -0.88
C ALA A 120 2.12 -9.11 0.13
N LEU A 121 2.64 -9.96 1.02
CA LEU A 121 3.59 -9.56 2.06
C LEU A 121 5.05 -9.49 1.55
N SER A 122 5.38 -10.19 0.46
CA SER A 122 6.74 -10.28 -0.11
C SER A 122 7.52 -8.96 -0.14
N PRO A 123 7.02 -7.84 -0.70
CA PRO A 123 7.78 -6.60 -0.73
C PRO A 123 8.11 -6.05 0.67
N PHE A 124 7.24 -6.28 1.66
CA PHE A 124 7.46 -5.86 3.04
C PHE A 124 8.44 -6.77 3.78
N LEU A 125 8.51 -8.05 3.41
CA LEU A 125 9.51 -8.99 3.92
C LEU A 125 10.91 -8.61 3.44
N ASP A 126 11.06 -8.32 2.14
CA ASP A 126 12.33 -7.86 1.58
C ASP A 126 12.79 -6.56 2.26
N ARG A 127 11.82 -5.66 2.54
CA ARG A 127 12.11 -4.42 3.28
C ARG A 127 12.48 -4.68 4.74
N ALA A 128 11.82 -5.63 5.41
CA ALA A 128 12.12 -6.01 6.79
C ALA A 128 13.54 -6.58 6.92
N GLU A 129 13.93 -7.49 6.02
CA GLU A 129 15.28 -8.05 5.95
C GLU A 129 16.32 -6.95 5.76
N ALA A 130 16.10 -6.04 4.81
CA ALA A 130 17.01 -4.91 4.59
C ALA A 130 17.15 -3.99 5.83
N LEU A 131 16.10 -3.85 6.66
CA LEU A 131 16.15 -3.09 7.91
C LEU A 131 16.93 -3.83 9.00
N GLU A 132 16.78 -5.15 9.10
CA GLU A 132 17.53 -5.98 10.04
C GLU A 132 19.03 -6.02 9.71
N ASP A 133 19.38 -6.10 8.43
CA ASP A 133 20.75 -6.00 7.94
C ASP A 133 21.36 -4.64 8.28
N ASP A 134 20.66 -3.54 7.98
CA ASP A 134 21.12 -2.19 8.31
C ASP A 134 21.29 -1.97 9.82
N ARG A 135 20.43 -2.58 10.65
CA ARG A 135 20.57 -2.55 12.11
C ARG A 135 21.83 -3.28 12.56
N THR A 136 22.07 -4.48 12.03
CA THR A 136 23.24 -5.29 12.33
C THR A 136 24.53 -4.54 12.00
N LEU A 137 24.56 -3.82 10.88
CA LEU A 137 25.67 -2.96 10.47
C LEU A 137 25.87 -1.72 11.36
N ARG A 138 24.82 -1.26 12.06
CA ARG A 138 24.91 -0.11 12.99
C ARG A 138 25.40 -0.52 14.39
N THR A 139 25.10 -1.74 14.80
CA THR A 139 25.44 -2.26 16.14
C THR A 139 26.81 -2.91 16.22
N ASN A 140 27.32 -3.44 15.11
CA ASN A 140 28.67 -4.02 14.99
C ASN A 140 29.72 -2.97 14.64
#